data_AF-A0A662R638-F1
#
_entry.id   AF-A0A662R638-F1
#
_cell.length_a   1.000
_cell.length_b   1.000
_cell.length_c   1.000
_cell.angle_alpha   90.00
_cell.angle_beta   90.00
_cell.angle_gamma   90.00
#
_symmetry.space_group_name_H-M   'P 1'
#
loop_
_entity.id
_entity.type
_entity.pdbx_description
1 polymer ?
#
loop_
_entity_poly.entity_id
_entity_poly.type
_entity_poly.pdbx_seq_one_letter_code
_entity_poly.pdbx_strand_id
1 'polypeptide(L)'
;SEYLDSSDKSGYLSDLISDVEDKINDTEHDVEIAESKNGVPEGIGAAESRLTIAREKLDEARRVEKPGDAIDLLAFAMERARSAQWWATLSCIGSGTAIPDDVLHDRAGRYYSQSASIVAYADALISEAGGSASLVKSAADDLSRARTELQTGYHAGAIYDSLHAMVQAGTAIELIGIADMDEKVNKSERDAMSAIVSARESGAEPILAVSAYEHAKTLAPSQIDQIVDYGYATMVARTAQSFAGHGNRTAMQETNISESIQRIVQVPVKRKTVNKQPVEQSPETPDLNGYELLAVVAMIYLIRKRYA
;
A
#
# COMPACT_ATOMS: atom_id res chain seq x y z
N SER A 1 -10.45 34.20 12.43
CA SER A 1 -9.34 33.32 11.96
C SER A 1 -8.12 34.19 12.04
N GLU A 2 -7.08 33.78 12.77
CA GLU A 2 -5.92 34.64 13.08
C GLU A 2 -5.29 35.25 11.81
N TYR A 3 -5.32 34.55 10.69
CA TYR A 3 -4.92 35.08 9.39
C TYR A 3 -5.80 36.24 8.88
N LEU A 4 -7.13 36.13 9.01
CA LEU A 4 -8.07 37.17 8.58
C LEU A 4 -7.94 38.44 9.43
N ASP A 5 -7.53 38.27 10.68
CA ASP A 5 -7.38 39.32 11.69
C ASP A 5 -5.96 39.94 11.67
N SER A 6 -5.02 39.37 10.89
CA SER A 6 -3.65 39.87 10.75
C SER A 6 -3.58 41.14 9.89
N SER A 7 -2.84 42.14 10.38
CA SER A 7 -2.49 43.35 9.63
C SER A 7 -1.43 43.11 8.55
N ASP A 8 -0.59 42.09 8.72
CA ASP A 8 0.41 41.65 7.75
C ASP A 8 0.17 40.18 7.38
N LYS A 9 -0.62 39.98 6.33
CA LYS A 9 -1.02 38.66 5.86
C LYS A 9 0.15 37.89 5.24
N SER A 10 1.05 38.61 4.58
CA SER A 10 2.23 38.00 3.94
C SER A 10 3.24 37.57 5.00
N GLY A 11 3.49 38.42 6.00
CA GLY A 11 4.30 38.08 7.16
C GLY A 11 3.76 36.85 7.90
N TYR A 12 2.46 36.85 8.23
CA TYR A 12 1.82 35.70 8.89
C TYR A 12 2.02 34.38 8.12
N LEU A 13 1.84 34.38 6.79
CA LEU A 13 1.99 33.16 6.00
C LEU A 13 3.46 32.71 5.95
N SER A 14 4.41 33.65 5.86
CA SER A 14 5.85 33.35 5.92
C SER A 14 6.24 32.75 7.27
N ASP A 15 5.74 33.30 8.37
CA ASP A 15 6.00 32.79 9.71
C ASP A 15 5.41 31.38 9.88
N LEU A 16 4.19 31.15 9.40
CA LEU A 16 3.56 29.82 9.44
C LEU A 16 4.33 28.78 8.62
N ILE A 17 4.87 29.16 7.45
CA ILE A 17 5.76 28.29 6.66
C ILE A 17 7.00 27.93 7.46
N SER A 18 7.63 28.92 8.11
CA SER A 18 8.82 28.70 8.95
C SER A 18 8.51 27.76 10.11
N ASP A 19 7.41 27.97 10.84
CA ASP A 19 7.01 27.13 11.97
C ASP A 19 6.77 25.67 11.57
N VAL A 20 6.16 25.45 10.40
CA VAL A 20 5.94 24.10 9.85
C VAL A 20 7.27 23.45 9.45
N GLU A 21 8.15 24.20 8.79
CA GLU A 21 9.47 23.72 8.38
C GLU A 21 10.33 23.35 9.60
N ASP A 22 10.39 24.21 10.61
CA ASP A 22 11.09 23.95 11.86
C ASP A 22 10.52 22.70 12.55
N LYS A 23 9.19 22.54 12.58
CA LYS A 23 8.58 21.35 13.17
C LYS A 23 8.93 20.08 12.41
N ILE A 24 9.00 20.12 11.07
CA ILE A 24 9.43 18.98 10.26
C ILE A 24 10.87 18.63 10.58
N ASN A 25 11.78 19.60 10.57
CA ASN A 25 13.21 19.38 10.85
C ASN A 25 13.45 18.81 12.26
N ASP A 26 12.77 19.34 13.28
CA ASP A 26 12.82 18.80 14.64
C ASP A 26 12.35 17.33 14.68
N THR A 27 11.30 17.02 13.93
CA THR A 27 10.74 15.67 13.90
C THR A 27 11.64 14.69 13.15
N GLU A 28 12.35 15.13 12.11
CA GLU A 28 13.36 14.31 11.43
C GLU A 28 14.47 13.92 12.38
N HIS A 29 14.93 14.87 13.20
CA HIS A 29 15.91 14.57 14.23
C HIS A 29 15.38 13.54 15.25
N ASP A 30 14.11 13.63 15.65
CA ASP A 30 13.49 12.64 16.54
C ASP A 30 13.43 11.24 15.89
N VAL A 31 13.22 11.14 14.58
CA VAL A 31 13.24 9.88 13.83
C VAL A 31 14.66 9.30 13.78
N GLU A 32 15.67 10.10 13.44
CA GLU A 32 17.08 9.68 13.48
C GLU A 32 17.48 9.16 14.87
N ILE A 33 17.02 9.84 15.93
CA ILE A 33 17.22 9.38 17.31
C ILE A 33 16.53 8.03 17.54
N ALA A 34 15.30 7.86 17.09
CA ALA A 34 14.56 6.61 17.24
C ALA A 34 15.25 5.44 16.52
N GLU A 35 15.74 5.66 15.31
CA GLU A 35 16.55 4.69 14.55
C GLU A 35 17.83 4.31 15.31
N SER A 36 18.57 5.31 15.80
CA SER A 36 19.81 5.06 16.57
C SER A 36 19.59 4.26 17.86
N LYS A 37 18.36 4.29 18.40
CA LYS A 37 17.93 3.53 19.57
C LYS A 37 17.35 2.15 19.22
N ASN A 38 17.40 1.75 17.95
CA ASN A 38 16.77 0.54 17.44
C ASN A 38 15.26 0.52 17.69
N GLY A 39 14.58 1.63 17.39
CA GLY A 39 13.12 1.67 17.39
C GLY A 39 12.51 0.56 16.55
N VAL A 40 11.31 0.11 16.90
CA VAL A 40 10.62 -0.94 16.15
C VAL A 40 10.35 -0.42 14.71
N PRO A 41 10.72 -1.18 13.65
CA PRO A 41 10.63 -0.70 12.27
C PRO A 41 9.28 -0.16 11.84
N GLU A 42 8.17 -0.74 12.32
CA GLU A 42 6.84 -0.24 11.98
C GLU A 42 6.54 1.15 12.54
N GLY A 43 7.09 1.49 13.71
CA GLY A 43 6.95 2.82 14.28
C GLY A 43 7.83 3.84 13.56
N ILE A 44 9.06 3.44 13.21
CA ILE A 44 9.97 4.26 12.40
C ILE A 44 9.34 4.52 11.02
N GLY A 45 8.91 3.48 10.31
CA GLY A 45 8.32 3.64 8.99
C GLY A 45 7.00 4.40 8.98
N ALA A 46 6.18 4.27 10.04
CA ALA A 46 5.01 5.13 10.21
C ALA A 46 5.38 6.61 10.39
N ALA A 47 6.51 6.90 11.05
CA ALA A 47 7.02 8.25 11.21
C ALA A 47 7.61 8.82 9.90
N GLU A 48 8.44 8.04 9.23
CA GLU A 48 9.06 8.40 7.94
C GLU A 48 8.01 8.71 6.85
N SER A 49 7.00 7.85 6.69
CA SER A 49 5.88 8.09 5.75
C SER A 49 5.16 9.40 6.04
N ARG A 50 4.92 9.71 7.31
CA ARG A 50 4.27 10.97 7.71
C ARG A 50 5.18 12.18 7.49
N LEU A 51 6.48 12.05 7.69
CA LEU A 51 7.46 13.10 7.36
C LEU A 51 7.51 13.38 5.86
N THR A 52 7.53 12.32 5.04
CA THR A 52 7.47 12.43 3.58
C THR A 52 6.22 13.20 3.15
N ILE A 53 5.04 12.82 3.68
CA ILE A 53 3.79 13.54 3.41
C ILE A 53 3.83 14.99 3.92
N ALA A 54 4.41 15.25 5.10
CA ALA A 54 4.51 16.60 5.64
C ALA A 54 5.35 17.51 4.73
N ARG A 55 6.51 17.02 4.25
CA ARG A 55 7.36 17.75 3.30
C ARG A 55 6.65 18.00 1.97
N GLU A 56 5.99 16.99 1.41
CA GLU A 56 5.21 17.14 0.17
C GLU A 56 4.15 18.25 0.29
N LYS A 57 3.46 18.31 1.43
CA LYS A 57 2.39 19.29 1.68
C LYS A 57 2.92 20.69 1.97
N LEU A 58 4.06 20.80 2.66
CA LEU A 58 4.79 22.07 2.80
C LEU A 58 5.21 22.62 1.43
N ASP A 59 5.77 21.77 0.56
CA ASP A 59 6.20 22.16 -0.79
C ASP A 59 5.01 22.51 -1.70
N GLU A 60 3.88 21.82 -1.56
CA GLU A 60 2.63 22.20 -2.20
C GLU A 60 2.15 23.57 -1.72
N ALA A 61 2.11 23.81 -0.40
CA ALA A 61 1.66 25.08 0.18
C ALA A 61 2.46 26.28 -0.32
N ARG A 62 3.79 26.12 -0.48
CA ARG A 62 4.69 27.16 -1.01
C ARG A 62 4.39 27.56 -2.46
N ARG A 63 3.73 26.71 -3.23
CA ARG A 63 3.42 26.92 -4.66
C ARG A 63 2.00 27.41 -4.91
N VAL A 64 1.11 27.30 -3.94
CA VAL A 64 -0.29 27.66 -4.10
C VAL A 64 -0.49 29.17 -3.93
N GLU A 65 -1.19 29.79 -4.89
CA GLU A 65 -1.41 31.24 -4.90
C GLU A 65 -2.47 31.70 -3.89
N LYS A 66 -3.44 30.83 -3.57
CA LYS A 66 -4.55 31.16 -2.67
C LYS A 66 -4.12 30.96 -1.22
N PRO A 67 -4.16 32.01 -0.38
CA PRO A 67 -3.71 31.88 1.01
C PRO A 67 -4.52 30.88 1.85
N GLY A 68 -5.82 30.73 1.60
CA GLY A 68 -6.66 29.75 2.30
C GLY A 68 -6.17 28.32 2.06
N ASP A 69 -6.00 27.96 0.79
CA ASP A 69 -5.50 26.65 0.36
C ASP A 69 -4.08 26.39 0.92
N ALA A 70 -3.21 27.41 0.94
CA ALA A 70 -1.89 27.31 1.54
C ALA A 70 -1.96 27.04 3.05
N ILE A 71 -2.86 27.72 3.78
CA ILE A 71 -3.07 27.50 5.22
C ILE A 71 -3.57 26.08 5.49
N ASP A 72 -4.51 25.57 4.69
CA ASP A 72 -5.02 24.20 4.85
C ASP A 72 -3.92 23.16 4.65
N LEU A 73 -3.05 23.36 3.64
CA LEU A 73 -1.90 22.50 3.38
C LEU A 73 -0.86 22.57 4.51
N LEU A 74 -0.58 23.76 5.03
CA LEU A 74 0.35 23.96 6.15
C LEU A 74 -0.16 23.33 7.44
N ALA A 75 -1.46 23.49 7.75
CA ALA A 75 -2.09 22.84 8.88
C ALA A 75 -2.00 21.31 8.76
N PHE A 76 -2.26 20.76 7.57
CA PHE A 76 -2.11 19.34 7.31
C PHE A 76 -0.67 18.87 7.50
N ALA A 77 0.32 19.60 6.95
CA ALA A 77 1.74 19.29 7.11
C ALA A 77 2.18 19.29 8.57
N MET A 78 1.75 20.30 9.35
CA MET A 78 2.00 20.40 10.79
C MET A 78 1.47 19.18 11.55
N GLU A 79 0.24 18.77 11.28
CA GLU A 79 -0.35 17.60 11.94
C GLU A 79 0.32 16.28 11.53
N ARG A 80 0.78 16.17 10.27
CA ARG A 80 1.59 15.03 9.83
C ARG A 80 2.93 14.98 10.54
N ALA A 81 3.64 16.11 10.68
CA ALA A 81 4.90 16.18 11.43
C ALA A 81 4.70 15.83 12.91
N ARG A 82 3.66 16.36 13.57
CA ARG A 82 3.32 15.99 14.96
C ARG A 82 3.01 14.49 15.10
N SER A 83 2.27 13.93 14.16
CA SER A 83 1.97 12.49 14.15
C SER A 83 3.23 11.66 13.91
N ALA A 84 4.15 12.10 13.06
CA ALA A 84 5.43 11.43 12.85
C ALA A 84 6.26 11.39 14.14
N GLN A 85 6.37 12.52 14.85
CA GLN A 85 7.06 12.58 16.15
C GLN A 85 6.47 11.60 17.17
N TRP A 86 5.14 11.49 17.20
CA TRP A 86 4.45 10.54 18.08
C TRP A 86 4.80 9.09 17.74
N TRP A 87 4.84 8.73 16.45
CA TRP A 87 5.23 7.39 16.00
C TRP A 87 6.70 7.08 16.26
N ALA A 88 7.60 8.05 16.06
CA ALA A 88 9.02 7.93 16.41
C ALA A 88 9.19 7.63 17.90
N THR A 89 8.46 8.35 18.76
CA THR A 89 8.43 8.12 20.21
C THR A 89 7.90 6.73 20.55
N LEU A 90 6.78 6.33 19.95
CA LEU A 90 6.15 5.03 20.18
C LEU A 90 7.04 3.86 19.76
N SER A 91 7.82 4.04 18.68
CA SER A 91 8.77 3.02 18.19
C SER A 91 9.82 2.64 19.25
N CYS A 92 10.13 3.54 20.19
CA CYS A 92 11.11 3.34 21.25
C CYS A 92 10.54 2.67 22.52
N ILE A 93 9.21 2.48 22.62
CA ILE A 93 8.56 1.94 23.84
C ILE A 93 8.75 0.41 23.95
N GLY A 94 9.14 -0.25 22.87
CA GLY A 94 9.52 -1.66 22.86
C GLY A 94 11.04 -1.88 22.79
N SER A 95 11.51 -3.06 23.19
CA SER A 95 12.85 -3.52 22.84
C SER A 95 12.88 -3.93 21.37
N GLY A 96 13.00 -2.96 20.47
CA GLY A 96 13.25 -3.26 19.07
C GLY A 96 14.54 -4.07 18.94
N THR A 97 14.49 -5.14 18.16
CA THR A 97 15.72 -5.84 17.79
C THR A 97 16.38 -4.98 16.72
N ALA A 98 17.66 -4.66 16.91
CA ALA A 98 18.44 -3.95 15.90
C ALA A 98 18.33 -4.69 14.56
N ILE A 99 17.72 -4.05 13.57
CA ILE A 99 17.69 -4.55 12.19
C ILE A 99 18.76 -3.78 11.44
N PRO A 100 19.76 -4.47 10.86
CA PRO A 100 20.76 -3.81 10.04
C PRO A 100 20.13 -2.99 8.91
N ASP A 101 20.65 -1.79 8.69
CA ASP A 101 20.14 -0.86 7.67
C ASP A 101 20.17 -1.46 6.25
N ASP A 102 21.20 -2.23 5.92
CA ASP A 102 21.31 -2.94 4.64
C ASP A 102 20.18 -3.96 4.44
N VAL A 103 19.73 -4.62 5.51
CA VAL A 103 18.58 -5.53 5.49
C VAL A 103 17.28 -4.76 5.28
N LEU A 104 17.12 -3.58 5.88
CA LEU A 104 15.97 -2.71 5.66
C LEU A 104 15.96 -2.17 4.23
N HIS A 105 17.07 -1.64 3.73
CA HIS A 105 17.23 -1.15 2.36
C HIS A 105 16.90 -2.23 1.32
N ASP A 106 17.48 -3.42 1.46
CA ASP A 106 17.24 -4.55 0.55
C ASP A 106 15.76 -4.99 0.58
N ARG A 107 15.13 -5.00 1.76
CA ARG A 107 13.72 -5.34 1.90
C ARG A 107 12.80 -4.25 1.34
N ALA A 108 13.13 -2.98 1.54
CA ALA A 108 12.42 -1.84 0.96
C ALA A 108 12.45 -1.91 -0.56
N GLY A 109 13.62 -2.13 -1.16
CA GLY A 109 13.77 -2.28 -2.61
C GLY A 109 12.95 -3.43 -3.20
N ARG A 110 12.87 -4.57 -2.50
CA ARG A 110 12.01 -5.69 -2.91
C ARG A 110 10.52 -5.36 -2.83
N TYR A 111 10.04 -4.82 -1.70
CA TYR A 111 8.63 -4.48 -1.57
C TYR A 111 8.23 -3.39 -2.55
N TYR A 112 9.07 -2.38 -2.77
CA TYR A 112 8.87 -1.38 -3.81
C TYR A 112 8.72 -2.01 -5.20
N SER A 113 9.64 -2.88 -5.58
CA SER A 113 9.63 -3.53 -6.90
C SER A 113 8.39 -4.41 -7.11
N GLN A 114 8.00 -5.14 -6.06
CA GLN A 114 6.79 -5.96 -6.08
C GLN A 114 5.54 -5.08 -6.16
N SER A 115 5.51 -3.97 -5.42
CA SER A 115 4.37 -3.04 -5.39
C SER A 115 4.20 -2.38 -6.75
N ALA A 116 5.28 -1.89 -7.35
CA ALA A 116 5.28 -1.35 -8.70
C ALA A 116 4.70 -2.32 -9.74
N SER A 117 5.04 -3.60 -9.63
CA SER A 117 4.51 -4.63 -10.53
C SER A 117 2.99 -4.83 -10.34
N ILE A 118 2.51 -4.85 -9.09
CA ILE A 118 1.09 -5.02 -8.77
C ILE A 118 0.29 -3.77 -9.20
N VAL A 119 0.80 -2.57 -8.94
CA VAL A 119 0.17 -1.31 -9.34
C VAL A 119 0.05 -1.23 -10.86
N ALA A 120 1.11 -1.55 -11.60
CA ALA A 120 1.08 -1.55 -13.07
C ALA A 120 0.07 -2.57 -13.62
N TYR A 121 -0.01 -3.76 -13.02
CA TYR A 121 -1.00 -4.76 -13.39
C TYR A 121 -2.43 -4.30 -13.09
N ALA A 122 -2.67 -3.72 -11.92
CA ALA A 122 -3.98 -3.18 -11.54
C ALA A 122 -4.41 -2.05 -12.50
N ASP A 123 -3.51 -1.13 -12.84
CA ASP A 123 -3.78 -0.04 -13.78
C ASP A 123 -4.19 -0.55 -15.17
N ALA A 124 -3.44 -1.51 -15.72
CA ALA A 124 -3.77 -2.14 -16.99
C ALA A 124 -5.13 -2.85 -16.94
N LEU A 125 -5.37 -3.65 -15.90
CA LEU A 125 -6.61 -4.42 -15.76
C LEU A 125 -7.83 -3.51 -15.59
N ILE A 126 -7.75 -2.48 -14.74
CA ILE A 126 -8.85 -1.56 -14.46
C ILE A 126 -9.17 -0.69 -15.68
N SER A 127 -8.16 -0.35 -16.50
CA SER A 127 -8.35 0.36 -17.76
C SER A 127 -9.15 -0.47 -18.79
N GLU A 128 -9.04 -1.79 -18.76
CA GLU A 128 -9.73 -2.69 -19.71
C GLU A 128 -11.07 -3.22 -19.19
N ALA A 129 -11.11 -3.67 -17.94
CA ALA A 129 -12.25 -4.37 -17.33
C ALA A 129 -13.17 -3.44 -16.51
N GLY A 130 -12.73 -2.20 -16.25
CA GLY A 130 -13.37 -1.31 -15.29
C GLY A 130 -13.06 -1.69 -13.84
N GLY A 131 -13.47 -0.83 -12.90
CA GLY A 131 -13.27 -1.00 -11.46
C GLY A 131 -12.89 0.30 -10.77
N SER A 132 -12.26 0.21 -9.60
CA SER A 132 -11.95 1.39 -8.78
C SER A 132 -10.66 2.07 -9.23
N ALA A 133 -10.78 3.04 -10.14
CA ALA A 133 -9.65 3.88 -10.56
C ALA A 133 -9.06 4.72 -9.41
N SER A 134 -9.87 5.04 -8.38
CA SER A 134 -9.38 5.78 -7.20
C SER A 134 -8.42 4.96 -6.35
N LEU A 135 -8.63 3.65 -6.23
CA LEU A 135 -7.70 2.75 -5.53
C LEU A 135 -6.38 2.60 -6.29
N VAL A 136 -6.44 2.49 -7.63
CA VAL A 136 -5.22 2.45 -8.46
C VAL A 136 -4.43 3.76 -8.33
N LYS A 137 -5.12 4.90 -8.36
CA LYS A 137 -4.48 6.21 -8.16
C LYS A 137 -3.82 6.30 -6.78
N SER A 138 -4.55 5.94 -5.73
CA SER A 138 -4.02 5.97 -4.37
C SER A 138 -2.78 5.08 -4.26
N ALA A 139 -2.80 3.90 -4.91
CA ALA A 139 -1.67 2.98 -4.88
C ALA A 139 -0.45 3.53 -5.62
N ALA A 140 -0.67 4.28 -6.69
CA ALA A 140 0.38 5.00 -7.40
C ALA A 140 0.95 6.17 -6.57
N ASP A 141 0.11 6.88 -5.82
CA ASP A 141 0.55 7.94 -4.91
C ASP A 141 1.42 7.37 -3.78
N ASP A 142 1.01 6.25 -3.17
CA ASP A 142 1.78 5.51 -2.17
C ASP A 142 3.11 4.98 -2.72
N LEU A 143 3.10 4.43 -3.94
CA LEU A 143 4.31 3.97 -4.60
C LEU A 143 5.27 5.12 -4.93
N SER A 144 4.72 6.29 -5.29
CA SER A 144 5.52 7.49 -5.51
C SER A 144 6.23 7.93 -4.22
N ARG A 145 5.54 7.88 -3.07
CA ARG A 145 6.16 8.18 -1.77
C ARG A 145 7.23 7.16 -1.39
N ALA A 146 6.95 5.86 -1.54
CA ALA A 146 7.93 4.81 -1.31
C ALA A 146 9.21 5.00 -2.15
N ARG A 147 9.09 5.54 -3.37
CA ARG A 147 10.25 5.89 -4.19
C ARG A 147 11.04 7.06 -3.60
N THR A 148 10.37 8.13 -3.16
CA THR A 148 11.01 9.27 -2.51
C THR A 148 11.74 8.82 -1.25
N GLU A 149 11.09 8.00 -0.43
CA GLU A 149 11.64 7.45 0.81
C GLU A 149 12.91 6.63 0.56
N LEU A 150 12.93 5.77 -0.47
CA LEU A 150 14.14 5.06 -0.88
C LEU A 150 15.29 6.01 -1.26
N GLN A 151 14.98 7.14 -1.90
CA GLN A 151 15.97 8.13 -2.31
C GLN A 151 16.51 8.96 -1.15
N THR A 152 15.71 9.15 -0.10
CA THR A 152 16.08 9.92 1.09
C THR A 152 16.67 9.06 2.21
N GLY A 153 16.73 7.74 2.04
CA GLY A 153 17.24 6.81 3.06
C GLY A 153 16.17 6.31 4.03
N TYR A 154 14.90 6.67 3.84
CA TYR A 154 13.79 6.29 4.70
C TYR A 154 13.29 4.87 4.41
N HIS A 155 14.11 3.88 4.74
CA HIS A 155 13.88 2.50 4.30
C HIS A 155 12.69 1.84 4.98
N ALA A 156 12.38 2.15 6.24
CA ALA A 156 11.21 1.58 6.88
C ALA A 156 9.92 2.17 6.27
N GLY A 157 9.87 3.48 6.03
CA GLY A 157 8.77 4.18 5.37
C GLY A 157 8.48 3.56 4.01
N ALA A 158 9.54 3.38 3.20
CA ALA A 158 9.44 2.76 1.90
C ALA A 158 8.86 1.34 1.94
N ILE A 159 9.18 0.55 2.98
CA ILE A 159 8.55 -0.77 3.20
C ILE A 159 7.04 -0.58 3.40
N TYR A 160 6.63 0.26 4.35
CA TYR A 160 5.23 0.35 4.75
C TYR A 160 4.33 1.06 3.73
N ASP A 161 4.82 2.09 3.03
CA ASP A 161 4.09 2.72 1.92
C ASP A 161 4.00 1.75 0.72
N SER A 162 5.03 0.93 0.46
CA SER A 162 4.94 -0.13 -0.55
C SER A 162 3.88 -1.18 -0.20
N LEU A 163 3.78 -1.59 1.07
CA LEU A 163 2.76 -2.53 1.53
C LEU A 163 1.35 -1.95 1.36
N HIS A 164 1.14 -0.67 1.65
CA HIS A 164 -0.14 -0.01 1.48
C HIS A 164 -0.54 0.09 0.00
N ALA A 165 0.41 0.47 -0.87
CA ALA A 165 0.23 0.47 -2.31
C ALA A 165 -0.18 -0.92 -2.86
N MET A 166 0.47 -2.00 -2.39
CA MET A 166 0.08 -3.37 -2.76
C MET A 166 -1.35 -3.69 -2.36
N VAL A 167 -1.77 -3.28 -1.16
CA VAL A 167 -3.11 -3.54 -0.65
C VAL A 167 -4.15 -2.76 -1.43
N GLN A 168 -3.91 -1.49 -1.74
CA GLN A 168 -4.84 -0.68 -2.53
C GLN A 168 -5.00 -1.22 -3.95
N ALA A 169 -3.88 -1.51 -4.64
CA ALA A 169 -3.91 -2.09 -5.98
C ALA A 169 -4.52 -3.51 -5.99
N GLY A 170 -4.18 -4.35 -5.01
CA GLY A 170 -4.76 -5.67 -4.84
C GLY A 170 -6.27 -5.60 -4.58
N THR A 171 -6.71 -4.68 -3.73
CA THR A 171 -8.13 -4.44 -3.47
C THR A 171 -8.85 -3.97 -4.73
N ALA A 172 -8.25 -3.07 -5.52
CA ALA A 172 -8.83 -2.63 -6.79
C ALA A 172 -9.16 -3.82 -7.71
N ILE A 173 -8.24 -4.80 -7.78
CA ILE A 173 -8.40 -6.03 -8.57
C ILE A 173 -9.46 -6.96 -7.93
N GLU A 174 -9.38 -7.21 -6.63
CA GLU A 174 -10.25 -8.15 -5.93
C GLU A 174 -11.73 -7.73 -5.92
N LEU A 175 -11.99 -6.43 -6.00
CA LEU A 175 -13.36 -5.90 -6.04
C LEU A 175 -14.00 -6.00 -7.42
N ILE A 176 -13.26 -6.38 -8.46
CA ILE A 176 -13.85 -6.63 -9.79
C ILE A 176 -14.79 -7.83 -9.70
N GLY A 177 -16.09 -7.57 -9.90
CA GLY A 177 -17.11 -8.63 -9.90
C GLY A 177 -17.47 -9.16 -8.52
N ILE A 178 -17.11 -8.45 -7.44
CA ILE A 178 -17.53 -8.82 -6.08
C ILE A 178 -19.05 -8.68 -5.94
N ALA A 179 -19.70 -9.72 -5.41
CA ALA A 179 -21.16 -9.76 -5.26
C ALA A 179 -21.61 -9.43 -3.83
N ASP A 180 -20.81 -9.78 -2.83
CA ASP A 180 -21.14 -9.59 -1.41
C ASP A 180 -20.00 -8.82 -0.73
N MET A 181 -20.28 -7.56 -0.40
CA MET A 181 -19.29 -6.70 0.24
C MET A 181 -19.15 -6.96 1.73
N ASP A 182 -20.23 -7.38 2.39
CA ASP A 182 -20.20 -7.71 3.81
C ASP A 182 -19.33 -8.95 4.05
N GLU A 183 -19.45 -9.97 3.20
CA GLU A 183 -18.59 -11.15 3.28
C GLU A 183 -17.11 -10.77 3.13
N LYS A 184 -16.78 -9.88 2.18
CA LYS A 184 -15.41 -9.43 1.93
C LYS A 184 -14.84 -8.61 3.11
N VAL A 185 -15.61 -7.69 3.69
CA VAL A 185 -15.22 -6.95 4.90
C VAL A 185 -14.96 -7.93 6.04
N ASN A 186 -15.92 -8.81 6.34
CA ASN A 186 -15.82 -9.79 7.43
C ASN A 186 -14.63 -10.73 7.25
N LYS A 187 -14.33 -11.14 6.01
CA LYS A 187 -13.15 -11.95 5.72
C LYS A 187 -11.87 -11.17 5.98
N SER A 188 -11.78 -9.93 5.50
CA SER A 188 -10.60 -9.07 5.67
C SER A 188 -10.33 -8.80 7.15
N GLU A 189 -11.38 -8.55 7.95
CA GLU A 189 -11.27 -8.40 9.40
C GLU A 189 -10.68 -9.65 10.08
N ARG A 190 -11.19 -10.85 9.74
CA ARG A 190 -10.69 -12.12 10.30
C ARG A 190 -9.24 -12.38 9.90
N ASP A 191 -8.88 -12.10 8.65
CA ASP A 191 -7.52 -12.28 8.15
C ASP A 191 -6.54 -11.34 8.89
N ALA A 192 -6.93 -10.09 9.11
CA ALA A 192 -6.16 -9.11 9.88
C ALA A 192 -5.97 -9.53 11.34
N MET A 193 -7.05 -9.92 12.02
CA MET A 193 -7.00 -10.40 13.40
C MET A 193 -6.09 -11.63 13.52
N SER A 194 -6.22 -12.59 12.61
CA SER A 194 -5.40 -13.81 12.59
C SER A 194 -3.91 -13.49 12.40
N ALA A 195 -3.58 -12.56 11.50
CA ALA A 195 -2.19 -12.12 11.29
C ALA A 195 -1.61 -11.41 12.51
N ILE A 196 -2.38 -10.53 13.18
CA ILE A 196 -1.97 -9.86 14.41
C ILE A 196 -1.68 -10.86 15.53
N VAL A 197 -2.57 -11.85 15.72
CA VAL A 197 -2.37 -12.92 16.71
C VAL A 197 -1.11 -13.72 16.38
N SER A 198 -0.93 -14.11 15.12
CA SER A 198 0.24 -14.89 14.67
C SER A 198 1.57 -14.14 14.88
N ALA A 199 1.58 -12.82 14.65
CA ALA A 199 2.73 -11.97 14.91
C ALA A 199 3.09 -11.95 16.40
N ARG A 200 2.08 -11.79 17.27
CA ARG A 200 2.22 -11.83 18.74
C ARG A 200 2.72 -13.17 19.25
N GLU A 201 2.18 -14.27 18.73
CA GLU A 201 2.66 -15.63 19.06
C GLU A 201 4.12 -15.84 18.64
N SER A 202 4.60 -15.10 17.64
CA SER A 202 6.00 -15.11 17.20
C SER A 202 6.90 -14.11 17.95
N GLY A 203 6.35 -13.39 18.94
CA GLY A 203 7.08 -12.44 19.77
C GLY A 203 7.16 -11.01 19.21
N ALA A 204 6.46 -10.69 18.11
CA ALA A 204 6.31 -9.33 17.63
C ALA A 204 5.09 -8.66 18.26
N GLU A 205 5.16 -7.39 18.64
CA GLU A 205 3.98 -6.59 18.95
C GLU A 205 3.72 -5.62 17.78
N PRO A 206 2.76 -5.92 16.88
CA PRO A 206 2.53 -5.13 15.67
C PRO A 206 1.54 -3.98 15.94
N ILE A 207 1.99 -2.97 16.67
CA ILE A 207 1.24 -1.77 17.06
C ILE A 207 0.66 -1.04 15.84
N LEU A 208 1.42 -0.93 14.74
CA LEU A 208 0.92 -0.29 13.52
C LEU A 208 -0.24 -1.10 12.90
N ALA A 209 -0.13 -2.43 12.89
CA ALA A 209 -1.21 -3.29 12.40
C ALA A 209 -2.47 -3.17 13.26
N VAL A 210 -2.31 -3.15 14.58
CA VAL A 210 -3.42 -2.95 15.52
C VAL A 210 -4.08 -1.59 15.30
N SER A 211 -3.28 -0.53 15.11
CA SER A 211 -3.80 0.81 14.80
C SER A 211 -4.63 0.82 13.51
N ALA A 212 -4.16 0.16 12.44
CA ALA A 212 -4.89 0.07 11.19
C ALA A 212 -6.18 -0.77 11.33
N TYR A 213 -6.11 -1.88 12.07
CA TYR A 213 -7.28 -2.71 12.37
C TYR A 213 -8.36 -1.92 13.14
N GLU A 214 -7.98 -1.17 14.17
CA GLU A 214 -8.93 -0.36 14.94
C GLU A 214 -9.49 0.81 14.11
N HIS A 215 -8.67 1.43 13.25
CA HIS A 215 -9.15 2.45 12.33
C HIS A 215 -10.21 1.90 11.38
N ALA A 216 -9.96 0.74 10.74
CA ALA A 216 -10.92 0.05 9.89
C ALA A 216 -12.26 -0.18 10.62
N LYS A 217 -12.17 -0.59 11.88
CA LYS A 217 -13.35 -0.95 12.68
C LYS A 217 -14.18 0.25 13.12
N THR A 218 -13.55 1.40 13.35
CA THR A 218 -14.19 2.51 14.08
C THR A 218 -14.30 3.82 13.29
N LEU A 219 -13.42 4.05 12.32
CA LEU A 219 -13.26 5.35 11.67
C LEU A 219 -13.29 5.29 10.14
N ALA A 220 -13.12 4.12 9.53
CA ALA A 220 -13.16 3.98 8.07
C ALA A 220 -14.52 4.45 7.49
N PRO A 221 -14.51 5.34 6.47
CA PRO A 221 -15.74 5.98 6.00
C PRO A 221 -16.56 5.10 5.04
N SER A 222 -15.97 4.03 4.51
CA SER A 222 -16.65 3.09 3.61
C SER A 222 -16.15 1.66 3.79
N GLN A 223 -16.92 0.68 3.28
CA GLN A 223 -16.52 -0.72 3.29
C GLN A 223 -15.23 -0.97 2.48
N ILE A 224 -14.98 -0.19 1.43
CA ILE A 224 -13.75 -0.27 0.65
C ILE A 224 -12.56 0.13 1.53
N ASP A 225 -12.69 1.24 2.28
CA ASP A 225 -11.64 1.71 3.19
C ASP A 225 -11.42 0.70 4.32
N GLN A 226 -12.49 0.07 4.84
CA GLN A 226 -12.36 -1.04 5.80
C GLN A 226 -11.53 -2.20 5.23
N ILE A 227 -11.78 -2.60 3.98
CA ILE A 227 -11.06 -3.69 3.34
C ILE A 227 -9.59 -3.32 3.15
N VAL A 228 -9.30 -2.09 2.73
CA VAL A 228 -7.93 -1.58 2.58
C VAL A 228 -7.22 -1.56 3.93
N ASP A 229 -7.82 -0.99 4.96
CA ASP A 229 -7.19 -0.88 6.28
C ASP A 229 -6.96 -2.25 6.93
N TYR A 230 -7.92 -3.18 6.83
CA TYR A 230 -7.72 -4.56 7.28
C TYR A 230 -6.65 -5.29 6.46
N GLY A 231 -6.60 -5.07 5.14
CA GLY A 231 -5.55 -5.60 4.28
C GLY A 231 -4.17 -5.07 4.67
N TYR A 232 -4.08 -3.78 4.98
CA TYR A 232 -2.86 -3.13 5.44
C TYR A 232 -2.43 -3.68 6.79
N ALA A 233 -3.35 -3.78 7.76
CA ALA A 233 -3.09 -4.42 9.06
C ALA A 233 -2.54 -5.85 8.89
N THR A 234 -3.12 -6.63 7.98
CA THR A 234 -2.65 -7.99 7.67
C THR A 234 -1.20 -8.00 7.18
N MET A 235 -0.86 -7.14 6.23
CA MET A 235 0.47 -7.06 5.64
C MET A 235 1.51 -6.55 6.65
N VAL A 236 1.17 -5.52 7.42
CA VAL A 236 2.03 -4.98 8.49
C VAL A 236 2.33 -6.05 9.54
N ALA A 237 1.31 -6.77 10.03
CA ALA A 237 1.49 -7.82 11.03
C ALA A 237 2.37 -8.96 10.53
N ARG A 238 2.19 -9.41 9.28
CA ARG A 238 3.05 -10.44 8.67
C ARG A 238 4.50 -9.96 8.52
N THR A 239 4.70 -8.69 8.15
CA THR A 239 6.03 -8.10 8.07
C THR A 239 6.69 -8.04 9.45
N ALA A 240 5.96 -7.62 10.49
CA ALA A 240 6.43 -7.63 11.87
C ALA A 240 6.80 -9.04 12.34
N GLN A 241 5.96 -10.03 12.06
CA GLN A 241 6.25 -11.45 12.31
C GLN A 241 7.55 -11.89 11.64
N SER A 242 7.74 -11.51 10.37
CA SER A 242 8.94 -11.87 9.61
C SER A 242 10.21 -11.31 10.26
N PHE A 243 10.16 -10.10 10.81
CA PHE A 243 11.29 -9.48 11.51
C PHE A 243 11.57 -10.15 12.86
N ALA A 244 10.55 -10.50 13.64
CA ALA A 244 10.74 -11.26 14.88
C ALA A 244 11.30 -12.68 14.66
N GLY A 245 10.93 -13.33 13.55
CA GLY A 245 11.45 -14.65 13.17
C GLY A 245 12.96 -14.71 12.91
N HIS A 246 13.63 -13.58 12.66
CA HIS A 246 15.08 -13.53 12.44
C HIS A 246 15.89 -13.80 13.73
N GLY A 247 15.25 -13.80 14.90
CA GLY A 247 15.86 -14.20 16.16
C GLY A 247 16.07 -15.71 16.33
N ASN A 248 15.49 -16.57 15.47
CA ASN A 248 15.46 -18.02 15.73
C ASN A 248 15.59 -18.98 14.53
N ARG A 249 15.85 -18.54 13.29
CA ARG A 249 16.18 -19.49 12.19
C ARG A 249 16.82 -18.83 10.96
N THR A 250 17.96 -19.37 10.56
CA THR A 250 18.51 -19.28 9.19
C THR A 250 17.56 -20.00 8.23
N ALA A 251 17.44 -19.45 7.01
CA ALA A 251 16.60 -19.87 5.87
C ALA A 251 15.12 -19.43 5.95
N MET A 252 14.85 -18.35 5.20
CA MET A 252 13.52 -17.87 4.82
C MET A 252 12.66 -19.00 4.25
N GLN A 253 11.46 -19.17 4.80
CA GLN A 253 10.33 -19.67 4.01
C GLN A 253 9.67 -18.42 3.43
N GLU A 254 9.84 -18.22 2.13
CA GLU A 254 9.12 -17.20 1.36
C GLU A 254 7.64 -17.27 1.74
N THR A 255 7.14 -16.26 2.45
CA THR A 255 5.71 -16.11 2.64
C THR A 255 5.09 -16.03 1.24
N ASN A 256 4.31 -17.06 0.90
CA ASN A 256 3.57 -17.25 -0.34
C ASN A 256 2.55 -16.12 -0.60
N ILE A 257 3.00 -14.88 -0.79
CA ILE A 257 2.24 -13.83 -1.45
C ILE A 257 2.01 -14.24 -2.93
N SER A 258 2.88 -15.10 -3.44
CA SER A 258 2.77 -15.79 -4.73
C SER A 258 1.47 -16.59 -4.86
N GLU A 259 0.90 -17.21 -3.83
CA GLU A 259 -0.32 -18.01 -3.99
C GLU A 259 -1.58 -17.17 -4.27
N SER A 260 -1.66 -15.94 -3.76
CA SER A 260 -2.76 -15.01 -4.03
C SER A 260 -2.68 -14.49 -5.47
N ILE A 261 -1.46 -14.13 -5.91
CA ILE A 261 -1.18 -13.62 -7.26
C ILE A 261 -1.27 -14.75 -8.29
N GLN A 262 -0.78 -15.96 -7.98
CA GLN A 262 -0.95 -17.14 -8.82
C GLN A 262 -2.41 -17.55 -8.94
N ARG A 263 -3.23 -17.40 -7.88
CA ARG A 263 -4.68 -17.64 -7.99
C ARG A 263 -5.37 -16.66 -8.94
N ILE A 264 -4.93 -15.40 -8.98
CA ILE A 264 -5.46 -14.38 -9.90
C ILE A 264 -5.06 -14.71 -11.35
N VAL A 265 -3.85 -15.24 -11.58
CA VAL A 265 -3.36 -15.63 -12.92
C VAL A 265 -3.95 -16.97 -13.41
N GLN A 266 -4.38 -17.87 -12.52
CA GLN A 266 -4.72 -19.25 -12.89
C GLN A 266 -6.20 -19.60 -13.06
N VAL A 267 -7.19 -18.70 -12.92
CA VAL A 267 -8.61 -19.13 -13.04
C VAL A 267 -8.96 -19.51 -14.49
N PRO A 268 -9.24 -20.79 -14.82
CA PRO A 268 -9.90 -21.13 -16.06
C PRO A 268 -11.41 -21.06 -15.81
N VAL A 269 -12.13 -20.27 -16.59
CA VAL A 269 -13.60 -20.24 -16.57
C VAL A 269 -14.14 -21.64 -16.89
N LYS A 270 -14.55 -22.41 -15.87
CA LYS A 270 -15.23 -23.69 -16.04
C LYS A 270 -16.66 -23.45 -16.55
N ARG A 271 -16.88 -23.59 -17.85
CA ARG A 271 -18.22 -23.84 -18.40
C ARG A 271 -18.63 -25.28 -18.06
N LYS A 272 -19.77 -25.43 -17.35
CA LYS A 272 -20.43 -26.72 -17.16
C LYS A 272 -20.82 -27.31 -18.52
N THR A 273 -20.30 -28.48 -18.86
CA THR A 273 -20.84 -29.33 -19.92
C THR A 273 -21.60 -30.51 -19.32
N VAL A 274 -22.80 -30.70 -19.85
CA VAL A 274 -23.70 -31.83 -19.60
C VAL A 274 -23.04 -33.14 -20.06
N ASN A 275 -23.19 -34.17 -19.23
CA ASN A 275 -22.67 -35.52 -19.41
C ASN A 275 -23.21 -36.20 -20.69
N LYS A 276 -22.32 -36.79 -21.51
CA LYS A 276 -22.51 -38.07 -22.25
C LYS A 276 -21.13 -38.69 -22.54
N GLN A 277 -20.93 -39.95 -22.13
CA GLN A 277 -19.74 -40.79 -22.36
C GLN A 277 -19.70 -41.37 -23.81
N PRO A 278 -18.76 -42.28 -24.19
CA PRO A 278 -17.40 -42.00 -24.65
C PRO A 278 -17.07 -42.69 -26.00
N VAL A 279 -16.32 -42.08 -26.92
CA VAL A 279 -15.68 -42.83 -28.03
C VAL A 279 -14.34 -42.19 -28.44
N GLU A 280 -13.27 -42.89 -28.05
CA GLU A 280 -12.13 -43.36 -28.85
C GLU A 280 -11.43 -42.50 -29.93
N GLN A 281 -10.12 -42.33 -29.68
CA GLN A 281 -8.96 -42.24 -30.59
C GLN A 281 -8.71 -41.01 -31.49
N SER A 282 -7.53 -40.44 -31.26
CA SER A 282 -6.80 -39.43 -32.03
C SER A 282 -6.46 -39.91 -33.44
N PRO A 283 -6.27 -38.99 -34.40
CA PRO A 283 -4.90 -38.79 -34.86
C PRO A 283 -4.49 -37.31 -34.99
N GLU A 284 -3.20 -37.08 -34.75
CA GLU A 284 -2.45 -35.82 -34.88
C GLU A 284 -2.57 -35.18 -36.28
N THR A 285 -2.73 -33.85 -36.33
CA THR A 285 -2.29 -32.92 -37.40
C THR A 285 -2.34 -31.47 -36.88
N PRO A 286 -1.70 -30.50 -37.55
CA PRO A 286 -0.35 -29.97 -37.33
C PRO A 286 -0.32 -28.66 -36.52
N ASP A 287 0.85 -28.25 -36.03
CA ASP A 287 1.06 -26.95 -35.37
C ASP A 287 0.67 -25.77 -36.28
N LEU A 288 -0.39 -25.04 -35.91
CA LEU A 288 -0.78 -23.77 -36.52
C LEU A 288 -0.09 -22.61 -35.80
N ASN A 289 0.79 -21.90 -36.52
CA ASN A 289 1.45 -20.68 -36.05
C ASN A 289 0.44 -19.53 -35.80
N GLY A 290 0.69 -18.74 -34.75
CA GLY A 290 -0.23 -17.74 -34.16
C GLY A 290 -0.75 -16.62 -35.07
N TYR A 291 -0.27 -16.51 -36.30
CA TYR A 291 -0.78 -15.54 -37.28
C TYR A 291 -2.11 -15.98 -37.93
N GLU A 292 -2.38 -17.29 -38.03
CA GLU A 292 -3.63 -17.78 -38.62
C GLU A 292 -4.83 -17.66 -37.65
N LEU A 293 -4.58 -17.72 -36.33
CA LEU A 293 -5.61 -17.51 -35.31
C LEU A 293 -6.14 -16.07 -35.32
N LEU A 294 -5.25 -15.09 -35.53
CA LEU A 294 -5.61 -13.68 -35.67
C LEU A 294 -6.44 -13.42 -36.94
N ALA A 295 -6.17 -14.14 -38.04
CA ALA A 295 -6.95 -14.02 -39.27
C ALA A 295 -8.39 -14.54 -39.11
N VAL A 296 -8.58 -15.61 -38.34
CA VAL A 296 -9.92 -16.16 -38.04
C VAL A 296 -10.72 -15.22 -37.11
N VAL A 297 -10.07 -14.64 -36.11
CA VAL A 297 -10.71 -13.66 -35.20
C VAL A 297 -11.08 -12.37 -35.96
N ALA A 298 -10.21 -11.88 -36.85
CA ALA A 298 -10.50 -10.72 -37.70
C ALA A 298 -11.65 -10.98 -38.68
N MET A 299 -11.75 -12.18 -39.26
CA MET A 299 -12.88 -12.54 -40.13
C MET A 299 -14.21 -12.60 -39.35
N ILE A 300 -14.22 -13.15 -38.14
CA ILE A 300 -15.43 -13.22 -37.30
C ILE A 300 -15.88 -11.81 -36.88
N TYR A 301 -14.93 -10.91 -36.60
CA TYR A 301 -15.23 -9.51 -36.26
C TYR A 301 -15.80 -8.71 -37.46
N LEU A 302 -15.25 -8.90 -38.66
CA LEU A 302 -15.73 -8.24 -39.88
C LEU A 302 -17.11 -8.74 -40.33
N ILE A 303 -17.42 -10.02 -40.10
CA ILE A 303 -18.76 -10.57 -40.37
C ILE A 303 -19.79 -9.99 -39.38
N ARG A 304 -19.45 -9.86 -38.09
CA ARG A 304 -20.36 -9.26 -37.09
C ARG A 304 -20.67 -7.79 -37.34
N LYS A 305 -19.70 -6.99 -37.82
CA LYS A 305 -19.90 -5.57 -38.15
C LYS A 305 -20.77 -5.33 -39.39
N ARG A 306 -20.94 -6.33 -40.26
CA ARG A 306 -21.73 -6.22 -41.51
C ARG A 306 -23.21 -6.55 -41.33
N TYR A 307 -23.60 -7.09 -40.17
CA TYR A 307 -24.97 -7.48 -39.82
C TYR A 307 -25.51 -6.74 -38.59
N ALA A 308 -24.90 -5.61 -38.22
CA ALA A 308 -25.37 -4.64 -37.24
C ALA A 308 -25.75 -3.33 -37.94
#